data_AF-A0A8X6JXD6-F1
#
_entry.id   AF-A0A8X6JXD6-F1
#
_cell.length_a   1.000
_cell.length_b   1.000
_cell.length_c   1.000
_cell.angle_alpha   90.00
_cell.angle_beta   90.00
_cell.angle_gamma   90.00
#
_symmetry.space_group_name_H-M   'P 1'
#
loop_
_entity.id
_entity.type
_entity.pdbx_description
1 polymer ?
#
loop_
_entity_poly.entity_id
_entity_poly.type
_entity_poly.pdbx_seq_one_letter_code
_entity_poly.pdbx_strand_id
1 'polypeptide(L)'
;MDEHGQHLHDLIGPYDEGSTLRFICEVDGGDPSPDVTWWRGTTLLDDSYNVTKQVFVRNDMIIHNIQRSDWMTEYKCRASNTNAINPKEASLKLDMNRKYHISQIFS
;
A
#
# COMPACT_ATOMS: atom_id res chain seq x y z
N MET A 1 6.76 3.44 2.25
CA MET A 1 7.19 3.53 3.66
C MET A 1 6.01 3.24 4.57
N ASP A 2 6.26 2.81 5.80
CA ASP A 2 5.25 2.76 6.86
C ASP A 2 5.09 4.12 7.55
N GLU A 3 4.21 4.17 8.56
CA GLU A 3 3.95 5.37 9.37
C GLU A 3 5.16 5.91 10.15
N HIS A 4 6.18 5.09 10.37
CA HIS A 4 7.44 5.47 11.04
C HIS A 4 8.51 5.92 10.03
N GLY A 5 8.20 5.95 8.73
CA GLY A 5 9.13 6.31 7.67
C GLY A 5 10.07 5.16 7.28
N GLN A 6 9.82 3.93 7.76
CA GLN A 6 10.61 2.78 7.37
C GLN A 6 10.25 2.35 5.95
N HIS A 7 11.26 2.11 5.12
CA HIS A 7 11.05 1.57 3.78
C HIS A 7 10.43 0.17 3.88
N LEU A 8 9.33 -0.02 3.17
CA LEU A 8 8.65 -1.31 3.11
C LEU A 8 9.34 -2.19 2.06
N HIS A 9 9.48 -3.47 2.39
CA HIS A 9 9.94 -4.50 1.47
C HIS A 9 8.74 -5.24 0.87
N ASP A 10 8.97 -6.10 -0.13
CA ASP A 10 7.94 -6.78 -0.94
C ASP A 10 6.86 -7.51 -0.13
N LEU A 11 7.12 -7.86 1.13
CA LEU A 11 6.17 -8.47 2.06
C LEU A 11 6.10 -7.62 3.34
N ILE A 12 4.88 -7.29 3.78
CA ILE A 12 4.63 -6.48 4.97
C ILE A 12 3.74 -7.24 5.96
N GLY A 13 4.06 -7.14 7.26
CA GLY A 13 3.35 -7.84 8.33
C GLY A 13 4.25 -8.81 9.09
N PRO A 14 3.67 -9.84 9.74
CA PRO A 14 2.26 -10.23 9.67
C PRO A 14 1.33 -9.32 10.50
N TYR A 15 0.12 -9.08 9.99
CA TYR A 15 -0.91 -8.27 10.67
C TYR A 15 -2.11 -9.09 11.12
N ASP A 16 -2.79 -8.65 12.18
CA ASP A 16 -4.03 -9.28 12.63
C ASP A 16 -5.24 -8.84 11.80
N GLU A 17 -6.18 -9.76 11.57
CA GLU A 17 -7.50 -9.43 11.05
C GLU A 17 -8.18 -8.36 11.93
N GLY A 18 -8.72 -7.34 11.28
CA GLY A 18 -9.28 -6.14 11.90
C GLY A 18 -8.30 -4.97 12.05
N SER A 19 -7.00 -5.17 11.77
CA SER A 19 -6.01 -4.08 11.84
C SER A 19 -6.29 -2.97 10.82
N THR A 20 -5.83 -1.76 11.13
CA THR A 20 -5.73 -0.65 10.18
C THR A 20 -4.29 -0.51 9.73
N LEU A 21 -4.07 -0.39 8.42
CA LEU A 21 -2.76 -0.23 7.81
C LEU A 21 -2.64 1.18 7.23
N ARG A 22 -1.44 1.76 7.33
CA ARG A 22 -1.09 3.03 6.68
C ARG A 22 0.15 2.85 5.83
N PHE A 23 0.06 3.24 4.56
CA PHE A 23 1.17 3.20 3.63
C PHE A 23 1.42 4.57 3.03
N ILE A 24 2.68 4.84 2.82
CA ILE A 24 3.14 6.08 2.23
C ILE A 24 3.91 5.72 0.97
N CYS A 25 3.48 6.28 -0.16
CA CYS A 25 4.29 6.31 -1.36
C CYS A 25 4.80 7.72 -1.59
N GLU A 26 6.10 7.86 -1.74
CA GLU A 26 6.75 9.16 -1.94
C GLU A 26 7.68 9.05 -3.13
N VAL A 27 7.58 10.02 -4.03
CA VAL A 27 8.30 10.06 -5.30
C VAL A 27 9.02 11.39 -5.40
N ASP A 28 10.30 11.32 -5.78
CA ASP A 28 11.13 12.47 -6.08
C ASP A 28 11.34 12.62 -7.59
N GLY A 29 11.36 13.87 -8.04
CA GLY A 29 11.64 14.26 -9.42
C GLY A 29 10.51 13.99 -10.42
N GLY A 30 10.87 14.05 -11.70
CA GLY A 30 9.95 13.96 -12.83
C GLY A 30 9.68 15.34 -13.45
N ASP A 31 9.69 15.38 -14.78
CA ASP A 31 9.25 16.55 -15.56
C ASP A 31 8.37 16.06 -16.73
N PRO A 32 7.06 16.33 -16.72
CA PRO A 32 6.29 16.99 -15.65
C PRO A 32 6.29 16.21 -14.32
N SER A 33 5.91 16.87 -13.22
CA SER A 33 5.71 16.22 -11.91
C SER A 33 4.73 15.04 -12.04
N PRO A 34 5.02 13.86 -11.44
CA PRO A 34 4.16 12.69 -11.59
C PRO A 34 2.91 12.75 -10.70
N ASP A 35 1.86 12.08 -11.13
CA ASP A 35 0.74 11.65 -10.29
C ASP A 35 1.15 10.39 -9.52
N VAL A 36 0.78 10.29 -8.24
CA VAL A 36 1.06 9.12 -7.39
C VAL A 36 -0.24 8.49 -6.92
N THR A 37 -0.45 7.23 -7.29
CA THR A 37 -1.74 6.52 -7.11
C THR A 37 -1.53 5.11 -6.54
N TRP A 38 -2.50 4.60 -5.79
CA TRP A 38 -2.50 3.24 -5.24
C TRP A 38 -3.49 2.33 -5.96
N TRP A 39 -3.07 1.09 -6.18
CA TRP A 39 -3.81 0.09 -6.95
C TRP A 39 -3.81 -1.27 -6.26
N ARG A 40 -4.89 -2.03 -6.47
CA ARG A 40 -4.96 -3.47 -6.22
C ARG A 40 -5.35 -4.18 -7.51
N GLY A 41 -4.41 -4.88 -8.12
CA GLY A 41 -4.57 -5.39 -9.48
C GLY A 41 -4.78 -4.23 -10.47
N THR A 42 -5.96 -4.20 -11.11
CA THR A 42 -6.36 -3.12 -12.04
C THR A 42 -7.33 -2.12 -11.41
N THR A 43 -7.67 -2.27 -10.13
CA THR A 43 -8.57 -1.37 -9.42
C THR A 43 -7.78 -0.23 -8.79
N LEU A 44 -8.12 1.01 -9.14
CA LEU A 44 -7.64 2.21 -8.46
C LEU A 44 -8.27 2.26 -7.05
N LEU A 45 -7.42 2.38 -6.04
CA LEU A 45 -7.83 2.50 -4.64
C LEU A 45 -7.79 3.94 -4.15
N ASP A 46 -6.76 4.68 -4.54
CA ASP A 46 -6.55 6.05 -4.10
C ASP A 46 -5.72 6.84 -5.12
N ASP A 47 -6.19 8.03 -5.47
CA ASP A 47 -5.53 9.01 -6.34
C ASP A 47 -5.31 10.36 -5.64
N SER A 48 -5.56 10.43 -4.33
CA SER A 48 -5.35 11.65 -3.54
C SER A 48 -3.88 11.80 -3.13
N TYR A 49 -3.12 12.55 -3.92
CA TYR A 49 -1.72 12.87 -3.64
C TYR A 49 -1.50 14.36 -3.38
N ASN A 50 -0.39 14.68 -2.72
CA ASN A 50 0.03 16.05 -2.43
C ASN A 50 1.53 16.23 -2.68
N VAL A 51 1.94 17.47 -2.91
CA VAL A 51 3.36 17.85 -2.97
C VAL A 51 3.82 18.24 -1.57
N THR A 52 4.89 17.64 -1.07
CA THR A 52 5.49 17.94 0.24
C THR A 52 6.30 19.25 0.20
N LYS A 53 6.71 19.76 1.36
CA LYS A 53 7.58 20.96 1.43
C LYS A 53 8.95 20.75 0.77
N GLN A 54 9.39 19.49 0.71
CA GLN A 54 10.62 19.04 0.06
C GLN A 54 10.43 18.75 -1.43
N VAL A 55 9.26 19.08 -1.99
CA VAL A 55 8.92 18.91 -3.42
C VAL A 55 8.79 17.44 -3.85
N PHE A 56 8.58 16.53 -2.90
CA PHE A 56 8.19 15.16 -3.22
C PHE A 56 6.69 15.06 -3.48
N VAL A 57 6.29 14.21 -4.43
CA VAL A 57 4.87 13.85 -4.60
C VAL A 57 4.57 12.64 -3.73
N ARG A 58 3.56 12.77 -2.88
CA ARG A 58 3.27 11.82 -1.82
C ARG A 58 1.79 11.44 -1.80
N ASN A 59 1.52 10.15 -1.64
CA ASN A 59 0.18 9.58 -1.45
C ASN A 59 0.16 8.69 -0.20
N ASP A 60 -0.71 9.05 0.75
CA ASP A 60 -0.89 8.40 2.06
C ASP A 60 -2.16 7.53 2.07
N MET A 61 -2.04 6.23 1.78
CA MET A 61 -3.18 5.31 1.77
C MET A 61 -3.44 4.72 3.17
N ILE A 62 -4.71 4.65 3.55
CA ILE A 62 -5.16 3.99 4.79
C ILE A 62 -6.15 2.87 4.42
N ILE A 63 -5.90 1.67 4.93
CA ILE A 63 -6.81 0.52 4.79
C ILE A 63 -7.32 0.15 6.17
N HIS A 64 -8.62 0.28 6.38
CA HIS A 64 -9.26 -0.07 7.65
C HIS A 64 -9.73 -1.52 7.65
N ASN A 65 -9.69 -2.15 8.83
CA ASN A 65 -10.36 -3.41 9.11
C ASN A 65 -10.00 -4.51 8.09
N ILE A 66 -8.71 -4.77 7.89
CA ILE A 66 -8.24 -5.82 6.97
C ILE A 66 -8.86 -7.18 7.31
N GLN A 67 -9.27 -7.90 6.28
CA GLN A 67 -9.96 -9.19 6.40
C GLN A 67 -9.01 -10.31 6.01
N ARG A 68 -9.27 -11.54 6.47
CA ARG A 68 -8.45 -12.70 6.09
C ARG A 68 -8.33 -12.92 4.58
N SER A 69 -9.32 -12.48 3.81
CA SER A 69 -9.28 -12.49 2.34
C SER A 69 -8.20 -11.59 1.73
N ASP A 70 -7.68 -10.63 2.51
CA ASP A 70 -6.62 -9.72 2.07
C ASP A 70 -5.23 -10.36 2.16
N TRP A 71 -5.11 -11.58 2.70
CA TRP A 71 -3.86 -12.35 2.73
C TRP A 71 -3.21 -12.44 1.34
N MET A 72 -1.93 -12.08 1.28
CA MET A 72 -1.09 -12.03 0.07
C MET A 72 -1.63 -11.12 -1.04
N THR A 73 -2.57 -10.23 -0.71
CA THR A 73 -2.99 -9.17 -1.64
C THR A 73 -1.82 -8.26 -1.93
N GLU A 74 -1.59 -8.02 -3.21
CA GLU A 74 -0.59 -7.07 -3.68
C GLU A 74 -1.22 -5.68 -3.82
N TYR A 75 -0.61 -4.71 -3.14
CA TYR A 75 -0.88 -3.28 -3.32
C TYR A 75 0.27 -2.66 -4.07
N LYS A 76 -0.05 -1.77 -4.99
CA LYS A 76 0.92 -1.18 -5.90
C LYS A 76 0.77 0.33 -5.90
N CYS A 77 1.86 1.01 -5.57
CA CYS A 77 1.99 2.43 -5.85
C CYS A 77 2.47 2.62 -7.28
N ARG A 78 1.84 3.56 -8.00
CA ARG A 78 2.15 3.91 -9.39
C ARG A 78 2.41 5.41 -9.49
N ALA A 79 3.57 5.74 -10.06
CA ALA A 79 4.00 7.09 -10.39
C ALA A 79 3.96 7.32 -11.89
N SER A 80 3.10 8.23 -12.35
CA SER A 80 2.85 8.49 -13.78
C SER A 80 3.02 9.97 -14.10
N ASN A 81 3.98 10.33 -14.96
CA ASN A 81 4.19 11.72 -15.38
C ASN A 81 3.59 12.05 -16.76
N THR A 82 3.44 11.05 -17.63
CA THR A 82 2.92 11.22 -18.99
C THR A 82 2.28 9.92 -19.47
N ASN A 83 1.36 10.00 -20.42
CA ASN A 83 0.75 8.82 -21.06
C ASN A 83 1.69 8.13 -22.08
N ALA A 84 2.86 8.70 -22.36
CA ALA A 84 3.80 8.21 -23.36
C ALA A 84 4.79 7.17 -22.80
N ILE A 85 4.96 7.11 -21.49
CA ILE A 85 5.95 6.25 -20.81
C ILE A 85 5.21 5.38 -19.80
N ASN A 86 5.66 4.14 -19.65
CA ASN A 86 5.14 3.27 -18.61
C ASN A 86 5.43 3.89 -17.23
N PRO A 87 4.43 3.91 -16.33
CA PRO A 87 4.62 4.48 -15.02
C PRO A 87 5.62 3.64 -14.21
N LYS A 88 6.31 4.29 -13.27
CA LYS A 88 7.15 3.57 -12.31
C LYS A 88 6.26 3.00 -11.21
N GLU A 89 6.54 1.78 -10.78
CA GLU A 89 5.69 1.06 -9.84
C GLU A 89 6.52 0.46 -8.70
N ALA A 90 5.95 0.45 -7.51
CA ALA A 90 6.45 -0.28 -6.35
C ALA A 90 5.31 -1.11 -5.77
N SER A 91 5.57 -2.38 -5.47
CA SER A 91 4.58 -3.33 -4.96
C SER A 91 4.91 -3.76 -3.54
N LEU A 92 3.87 -4.10 -2.78
CA LEU A 92 3.98 -4.77 -1.49
C LEU A 92 2.87 -5.81 -1.35
N LYS A 93 3.14 -6.92 -0.66
CA LYS A 93 2.18 -7.98 -0.36
C LYS A 93 1.87 -8.02 1.12
N LEU A 94 0.61 -8.26 1.45
CA LEU A 94 0.14 -8.30 2.83
C LEU A 94 0.29 -9.70 3.45
N ASP A 95 1.11 -9.82 4.49
CA ASP A 95 1.17 -11.00 5.36
C ASP A 95 0.19 -10.82 6.54
N MET A 96 -0.57 -11.86 6.87
CA MET A 96 -1.53 -11.83 7.99
C MET A 96 -1.43 -13.00 8.95
N ASN A 97 -1.55 -12.73 10.25
CA ASN A 97 -1.57 -13.75 11.27
C ASN A 97 -2.72 -14.75 11.08
N ARG A 98 -2.40 -16.04 11.20
CA ARG A 98 -3.41 -17.10 11.22
C ARG A 98 -4.03 -17.16 12.63
N LYS A 99 -5.26 -16.68 12.79
CA LYS A 99 -6.05 -17.02 13.97
C LYS A 99 -6.55 -18.47 13.85
N TYR A 100 -5.95 -19.37 14.64
CA TYR A 100 -6.51 -20.71 14.83
C TYR A 100 -7.73 -20.60 15.72
N HIS A 101 -8.92 -20.87 15.19
CA HIS A 101 -10.05 -21.20 16.05
C HIS A 101 -9.85 -22.62 16.54
N ILE A 102 -9.42 -22.78 17.80
CA ILE A 102 -9.59 -24.05 18.49
C ILE A 102 -11.09 -24.19 18.73
N SER A 103 -11.79 -24.89 17.83
CA SER A 103 -13.13 -25.38 18.13
C SER A 103 -13.01 -26.20 19.41
N GLN A 104 -13.58 -25.73 20.52
CA GLN A 104 -13.63 -26.53 21.75
C GLN A 104 -14.34 -27.83 21.43
N ILE A 105 -13.59 -28.93 21.37
CA ILE A 105 -14.17 -30.27 21.49
C ILE A 105 -14.58 -30.37 22.96
N PHE A 106 -15.82 -30.00 23.26
CA PHE A 106 -16.44 -30.42 24.50
C PHE A 106 -16.66 -31.93 24.38
N SER A 107 -15.88 -32.69 25.15
CA SER A 107 -16.11 -34.11 25.39
C SER A 107 -17.24 -34.32 26.39
#